data_AF-A0A965H176-F1
#
_entry.id   AF-A0A965H176-F1
#
_cell.length_a   1.000
_cell.length_b   1.000
_cell.length_c   1.000
_cell.angle_alpha   90.00
_cell.angle_beta   90.00
_cell.angle_gamma   90.00
#
_symmetry.space_group_name_H-M   'P 1'
#
loop_
_entity.id
_entity.type
_entity.pdbx_description
1 polymer ?
#
loop_
_entity_poly.entity_id
_entity_poly.type
_entity_poly.pdbx_seq_one_letter_code
_entity_poly.pdbx_strand_id
1 'polypeptide(L)'
;MLTPLDDTLWHQLPTTFDHVWTSDPRFFDRYWFAMYSGDGRVAIQVTMGAYRNMNVLDGGVVAVVGGRQTNLRVSRSLNGSVETVCGPLRIRPIEPLKSFEIEIAPGDHSPHGRIVWECVEPAREEHPHYERLHGRTVEDYRRFDQIGVASGELVVGGERIGFDRWWSCRDHSWGVRRG
;
A
#
# COMPACT_ATOMS: atom_id res chain seq x y z
N MET A 1 2.57 21.65 10.24
CA MET A 1 1.69 21.30 11.37
C MET A 1 2.37 20.16 12.12
N LEU A 2 2.48 20.25 13.44
CA LEU A 2 3.02 19.14 14.23
C LEU A 2 2.09 17.93 14.14
N THR A 3 2.70 16.75 14.08
CA THR A 3 2.04 15.44 14.09
C THR A 3 2.56 14.64 15.29
N PRO A 4 1.87 13.56 15.71
CA PRO A 4 2.41 12.68 16.75
C PRO A 4 3.79 12.08 16.44
N LEU A 5 4.20 11.99 15.16
CA LEU A 5 5.54 11.51 14.82
C LEU A 5 6.63 12.52 15.18
N ASP A 6 6.31 13.79 15.40
CA ASP A 6 7.29 14.82 15.74
C ASP A 6 7.87 14.67 17.16
N ASP A 7 7.29 13.80 18.00
CA ASP A 7 7.88 13.38 19.28
C ASP A 7 8.98 12.31 19.11
N THR A 8 9.12 11.73 17.91
CA THR A 8 10.15 10.72 17.62
C THR A 8 11.50 11.36 17.29
N LEU A 9 12.59 10.59 17.38
CA LEU A 9 13.94 11.02 16.97
C LEU A 9 14.27 10.62 15.52
N TRP A 10 13.26 10.59 14.64
CA TRP A 10 13.40 10.06 13.27
C TRP A 10 13.33 11.11 12.16
N HIS A 11 13.32 12.40 12.49
CA HIS A 11 13.32 13.47 11.48
C HIS A 11 14.47 13.31 10.50
N GLN A 12 14.14 13.18 9.22
CA GLN A 12 15.12 13.12 8.11
C GLN A 12 15.38 14.50 7.49
N LEU A 13 14.56 15.50 7.83
CA LEU A 13 14.58 16.85 7.29
C LEU A 13 14.42 17.84 8.45
N PRO A 14 14.92 19.09 8.33
CA PRO A 14 14.70 20.15 9.33
C PRO A 14 13.29 20.75 9.21
N THR A 15 12.26 19.90 9.22
CA THR A 15 10.83 20.24 9.14
C THR A 15 9.99 19.18 9.85
N THR A 16 8.68 19.41 10.01
CA THR A 16 7.75 18.47 10.66
C THR A 16 7.37 17.28 9.75
N PHE A 17 6.91 16.18 10.34
CA PHE A 17 6.55 14.94 9.62
C PHE A 17 5.35 15.04 8.65
N ASP A 18 4.62 16.16 8.67
CA ASP A 18 3.59 16.47 7.68
C ASP A 18 4.17 16.97 6.35
N HIS A 19 5.48 17.27 6.27
CA HIS A 19 6.16 17.66 5.03
C HIS A 19 7.08 16.57 4.50
N VAL A 20 7.33 16.63 3.20
CA VAL A 20 8.33 15.84 2.48
C VAL A 20 9.34 16.79 1.83
N TRP A 21 10.45 16.27 1.32
CA TRP A 21 11.59 17.08 0.85
C TRP A 21 11.28 17.96 -0.38
N THR A 22 10.16 17.70 -1.07
CA THR A 22 9.74 18.37 -2.30
C THR A 22 8.31 18.89 -2.16
N SER A 23 7.97 19.96 -2.88
CA SER A 23 6.60 20.46 -3.02
C SER A 23 5.84 19.82 -4.19
N ASP A 24 6.45 18.88 -4.92
CA ASP A 24 5.82 18.23 -6.07
C ASP A 24 4.54 17.48 -5.64
N PRO A 25 3.35 17.80 -6.20
CA PRO A 25 2.10 17.15 -5.81
C PRO A 25 2.09 15.65 -6.10
N ARG A 26 2.98 15.16 -6.98
CA ARG A 26 3.09 13.75 -7.35
C ARG A 26 3.86 12.92 -6.31
N PHE A 27 4.41 13.54 -5.26
CA PHE A 27 5.07 12.77 -4.21
C PHE A 27 4.09 11.78 -3.58
N PHE A 28 4.47 10.51 -3.55
CA PHE A 28 3.70 9.42 -2.96
C PHE A 28 4.57 8.60 -2.00
N ASP A 29 3.91 7.92 -1.07
CA ASP A 29 4.46 6.86 -0.23
C ASP A 29 3.40 5.75 -0.16
N ARG A 30 3.69 4.59 -0.77
CA ARG A 30 2.65 3.62 -1.15
C ARG A 30 3.03 2.18 -0.86
N TYR A 31 2.09 1.48 -0.24
CA TYR A 31 2.06 0.02 -0.19
C TYR A 31 1.35 -0.57 -1.39
N TRP A 32 1.86 -1.70 -1.85
CA TRP A 32 1.18 -2.58 -2.78
C TRP A 32 1.44 -4.04 -2.41
N PHE A 33 0.39 -4.85 -2.47
CA PHE A 33 0.42 -6.28 -2.25
C PHE A 33 -0.32 -6.96 -3.39
N ALA A 34 0.18 -8.09 -3.87
CA ALA A 34 -0.53 -8.95 -4.80
C ALA A 34 -0.42 -10.41 -4.36
N MET A 35 -1.49 -11.17 -4.52
CA MET A 35 -1.54 -12.59 -4.19
C MET A 35 -2.38 -13.34 -5.22
N TYR A 36 -1.97 -14.57 -5.52
CA TYR A 36 -2.52 -15.35 -6.63
C TYR A 36 -2.80 -16.78 -6.20
N SER A 37 -3.95 -17.33 -6.60
CA SER A 37 -4.24 -18.74 -6.40
C SER A 37 -3.29 -19.61 -7.23
N GLY A 38 -2.92 -20.78 -6.69
CA GLY A 38 -2.00 -21.69 -7.39
C GLY A 38 -2.52 -22.20 -8.74
N ASP A 39 -3.84 -22.16 -8.95
CA ASP A 39 -4.50 -22.53 -10.21
C ASP A 39 -4.77 -21.32 -11.15
N GLY A 40 -4.36 -20.11 -10.76
CA GLY A 40 -4.51 -18.88 -11.54
C GLY A 40 -5.94 -18.35 -11.68
N ARG A 41 -6.92 -18.92 -10.97
CA ARG A 41 -8.34 -18.50 -11.06
C ARG A 41 -8.68 -17.27 -10.24
N VAL A 42 -7.84 -16.93 -9.25
CA VAL A 42 -8.04 -15.78 -8.38
C VAL A 42 -6.78 -14.94 -8.31
N ALA A 43 -6.95 -13.63 -8.48
CA ALA A 43 -5.92 -12.63 -8.25
C ALA A 43 -6.48 -11.53 -7.34
N ILE A 44 -5.76 -11.20 -6.28
CA ILE A 44 -6.11 -10.11 -5.36
C ILE A 44 -4.94 -9.14 -5.28
N GLN A 45 -5.22 -7.85 -5.42
CA GLN A 45 -4.26 -6.78 -5.19
C GLN A 45 -4.82 -5.79 -4.19
N VAL A 46 -3.96 -5.30 -3.29
CA VAL A 46 -4.28 -4.28 -2.30
C VAL A 46 -3.27 -3.16 -2.42
N THR A 47 -3.72 -1.92 -2.41
CA THR A 47 -2.84 -0.74 -2.38
C THR A 47 -3.34 0.29 -1.38
N MET A 48 -2.40 1.02 -0.79
CA MET A 48 -2.67 2.23 -0.02
C MET A 48 -1.52 3.21 -0.23
N GLY A 49 -1.85 4.44 -0.62
CA GLY A 49 -0.87 5.50 -0.93
C GLY A 49 -1.18 6.78 -0.20
N ALA A 50 -0.19 7.32 0.50
CA ALA A 50 -0.22 8.65 1.09
C ALA A 50 0.41 9.65 0.12
N TYR A 51 -0.35 10.68 -0.24
CA TYR A 51 0.07 11.79 -1.08
C TYR A 51 0.10 13.06 -0.23
N ARG A 52 1.22 13.24 0.49
CA ARG A 52 1.41 14.32 1.48
C ARG A 52 1.09 15.70 0.91
N ASN A 53 1.65 16.02 -0.26
CA ASN A 53 1.49 17.32 -0.91
C ASN A 53 0.09 17.56 -1.49
N MET A 54 -0.73 16.52 -1.64
CA MET A 54 -2.14 16.63 -2.02
C MET A 54 -3.09 16.51 -0.82
N ASN A 55 -2.58 16.24 0.38
CA ASN A 55 -3.36 15.95 1.58
C ASN A 55 -4.33 14.76 1.40
N VAL A 56 -3.92 13.70 0.71
CA VAL A 56 -4.78 12.53 0.41
C VAL A 56 -4.16 11.23 0.88
N LEU A 57 -4.97 10.37 1.52
CA LEU A 57 -4.71 8.95 1.67
C LEU A 57 -5.74 8.20 0.83
N ASP A 58 -5.26 7.49 -0.18
CA ASP A 58 -6.09 6.64 -1.03
C ASP A 58 -5.75 5.18 -0.82
N GLY A 59 -6.70 4.31 -1.10
CA GLY A 59 -6.48 2.88 -1.11
C GLY A 59 -7.45 2.16 -2.02
N GLY A 60 -7.14 0.92 -2.32
CA GLY A 60 -7.99 0.09 -3.13
C GLY A 60 -7.70 -1.38 -2.99
N VAL A 61 -8.72 -2.17 -3.30
CA VAL A 61 -8.64 -3.61 -3.40
C VAL A 61 -9.22 -4.00 -4.75
N VAL A 62 -8.47 -4.78 -5.52
CA VAL A 62 -8.92 -5.38 -6.76
C VAL A 62 -8.91 -6.88 -6.56
N ALA A 63 -10.06 -7.52 -6.73
CA ALA A 63 -10.19 -8.98 -6.68
C ALA A 63 -10.78 -9.48 -7.99
N VAL A 64 -10.06 -10.34 -8.70
CA VAL A 64 -10.53 -11.05 -9.88
C VAL A 64 -10.81 -12.49 -9.47
N VAL A 65 -12.08 -12.90 -9.55
CA VAL A 65 -12.52 -14.27 -9.21
C VAL A 65 -13.36 -14.79 -10.37
N GLY A 66 -12.98 -15.93 -10.95
CA GLY A 66 -13.73 -16.56 -12.04
C GLY A 66 -13.89 -15.65 -13.28
N GLY A 67 -12.89 -14.81 -13.56
CA GLY A 67 -12.91 -13.85 -14.67
C GLY A 67 -13.68 -12.55 -14.41
N ARG A 68 -14.29 -12.38 -13.23
CA ARG A 68 -14.98 -11.14 -12.84
C ARG A 68 -14.14 -10.33 -11.86
N GLN A 69 -13.90 -9.06 -12.19
CA GLN A 69 -13.22 -8.11 -11.31
C GLN A 69 -14.21 -7.38 -10.38
N THR A 70 -13.88 -7.31 -9.10
CA THR A 70 -14.57 -6.51 -8.07
C THR A 70 -13.56 -5.54 -7.47
N ASN A 71 -13.96 -4.27 -7.31
CA ASN A 71 -13.08 -3.22 -6.81
C ASN A 71 -13.68 -2.55 -5.58
N LEU A 72 -12.86 -2.38 -4.54
CA LEU A 72 -13.08 -1.41 -3.48
C LEU A 72 -12.12 -0.23 -3.70
N ARG A 73 -12.62 1.00 -3.59
CA ARG A 73 -11.82 2.22 -3.65
C ARG A 73 -12.17 3.06 -2.44
N VAL A 74 -11.16 3.59 -1.76
CA VAL A 74 -11.32 4.39 -0.55
C VAL A 74 -10.42 5.60 -0.64
N SER A 75 -10.88 6.73 -0.10
CA SER A 75 -10.14 7.99 -0.08
C SER A 75 -10.50 8.79 1.16
N ARG A 76 -9.53 9.50 1.74
CA ARG A 76 -9.75 10.51 2.78
C ARG A 76 -8.65 11.56 2.77
N SER A 77 -8.89 12.69 3.42
CA SER A 77 -7.81 13.64 3.73
C SER A 77 -6.80 13.04 4.72
N LEU A 78 -5.51 13.33 4.53
CA LEU A 78 -4.46 12.93 5.48
C LEU A 78 -4.61 13.70 6.80
N ASN A 79 -4.79 15.01 6.73
CA ASN A 79 -4.88 15.93 7.87
C ASN A 79 -3.74 15.73 8.88
N GLY A 80 -2.51 15.51 8.38
CA GLY A 80 -1.33 15.22 9.20
C GLY A 80 -1.32 13.84 9.86
N SER A 81 -2.34 13.00 9.63
CA SER A 81 -2.37 11.62 10.15
C SER A 81 -1.41 10.73 9.39
N VAL A 82 -0.77 9.84 10.14
CA VAL A 82 0.12 8.77 9.65
C VAL A 82 -0.55 7.39 9.72
N GLU A 83 -1.83 7.35 10.10
CA GLU A 83 -2.57 6.11 10.21
C GLU A 83 -2.91 5.54 8.84
N THR A 84 -2.56 4.29 8.65
CA THR A 84 -2.80 3.49 7.45
C THR A 84 -4.20 2.87 7.47
N VAL A 85 -5.20 3.72 7.73
CA VAL A 85 -6.63 3.40 7.76
C VAL A 85 -7.33 4.35 6.81
N CYS A 86 -8.10 3.84 5.86
CA CYS A 86 -8.88 4.62 4.90
C CYS A 86 -10.25 3.97 4.68
N GLY A 87 -11.28 4.53 5.31
CA GLY A 87 -12.60 3.90 5.34
C GLY A 87 -12.50 2.48 5.92
N PRO A 88 -13.04 1.44 5.25
CA PRO A 88 -12.97 0.06 5.72
C PRO A 88 -11.58 -0.59 5.58
N LEU A 89 -10.65 0.00 4.82
CA LEU A 89 -9.33 -0.61 4.55
C LEU A 89 -8.30 -0.15 5.59
N ARG A 90 -7.67 -1.12 6.24
CA ARG A 90 -6.54 -0.92 7.15
C ARG A 90 -5.38 -1.81 6.75
N ILE A 91 -4.16 -1.27 6.76
CA ILE A 91 -2.92 -2.04 6.53
C ILE A 91 -1.98 -1.76 7.68
N ARG A 92 -1.47 -2.77 8.39
CA ARG A 92 -0.49 -2.57 9.47
C ARG A 92 0.62 -3.62 9.43
N PRO A 93 1.87 -3.25 9.72
CA PRO A 93 2.88 -4.25 10.03
C PRO A 93 2.49 -5.00 11.32
N ILE A 94 2.67 -6.31 11.33
CA ILE A 94 2.68 -7.13 12.56
C ILE A 94 4.11 -7.16 13.09
N GLU A 95 5.05 -7.54 12.22
CA GLU A 95 6.49 -7.40 12.43
C GLU A 95 7.11 -6.65 11.23
N PRO A 96 7.78 -5.49 11.45
CA PRO A 96 8.33 -4.69 10.36
C PRO A 96 9.19 -5.51 9.39
N LEU A 97 8.93 -5.35 8.09
CA LEU A 97 9.58 -6.08 6.99
C LEU A 97 9.39 -7.61 7.00
N LYS A 98 8.63 -8.18 7.94
CA LYS A 98 8.39 -9.64 7.99
C LYS A 98 6.93 -10.02 7.77
N SER A 99 5.99 -9.29 8.35
CA SER A 99 4.57 -9.64 8.24
C SER A 99 3.65 -8.44 8.37
N PHE A 100 2.53 -8.51 7.66
CA PHE A 100 1.50 -7.47 7.59
C PHE A 100 0.12 -8.06 7.79
N GLU A 101 -0.74 -7.30 8.45
CA GLU A 101 -2.17 -7.53 8.45
C GLU A 101 -2.84 -6.49 7.57
N ILE A 102 -3.71 -6.96 6.69
CA ILE A 102 -4.61 -6.14 5.90
C ILE A 102 -6.02 -6.54 6.29
N GLU A 103 -6.79 -5.57 6.76
CA GLU A 103 -8.18 -5.73 7.13
C GLU A 103 -9.04 -4.88 6.21
N ILE A 104 -10.16 -5.45 5.77
CA ILE A 104 -11.22 -4.75 5.06
C ILE A 104 -12.50 -5.02 5.84
N ALA A 105 -12.93 -4.05 6.65
CA ALA A 105 -14.10 -4.19 7.49
C ALA A 105 -15.36 -4.52 6.65
N PRO A 106 -16.31 -5.34 7.15
CA PRO A 106 -17.55 -5.62 6.45
C PRO A 106 -18.46 -4.38 6.37
N GLY A 107 -19.27 -4.31 5.31
CA GLY A 107 -20.25 -3.25 5.06
C GLY A 107 -21.00 -3.48 3.75
N ASP A 108 -21.69 -2.44 3.25
CA ASP A 108 -22.43 -2.48 1.97
C ASP A 108 -21.50 -2.39 0.73
N HIS A 109 -20.33 -3.01 0.81
CA HIS A 109 -19.32 -3.04 -0.24
C HIS A 109 -18.67 -4.43 -0.34
N SER A 110 -17.90 -4.61 -1.40
CA SER A 110 -17.07 -5.79 -1.62
C SER A 110 -15.78 -5.39 -2.33
N PRO A 111 -14.64 -6.05 -2.07
CA PRO A 111 -14.46 -7.13 -1.08
C PRO A 111 -14.45 -6.68 0.38
N HIS A 112 -14.55 -7.64 1.32
CA HIS A 112 -14.27 -7.47 2.75
C HIS A 112 -13.68 -8.75 3.37
N GLY A 113 -12.95 -8.66 4.48
CA GLY A 113 -12.27 -9.77 5.14
C GLY A 113 -10.88 -9.41 5.67
N ARG A 114 -10.01 -10.42 5.84
CA ARG A 114 -8.67 -10.24 6.41
C ARG A 114 -7.63 -11.04 5.63
N ILE A 115 -6.48 -10.43 5.42
CA ILE A 115 -5.29 -11.03 4.81
C ILE A 115 -4.14 -10.87 5.82
N VAL A 116 -3.38 -11.94 6.01
CA VAL A 116 -2.05 -11.91 6.63
C VAL A 116 -1.04 -12.18 5.53
N TRP A 117 -0.11 -11.25 5.36
CA TRP A 117 1.01 -11.39 4.43
C TRP A 117 2.29 -11.66 5.23
N GLU A 118 3.08 -12.62 4.79
CA GLU A 118 4.35 -13.02 5.43
C GLU A 118 5.46 -13.09 4.38
N CYS A 119 6.63 -12.54 4.71
CA CYS A 119 7.79 -12.62 3.83
C CYS A 119 8.31 -14.06 3.75
N VAL A 120 8.75 -14.46 2.56
CA VAL A 120 9.55 -15.68 2.36
C VAL A 120 11.04 -15.32 2.33
N GLU A 121 11.36 -14.14 1.80
CA GLU A 121 12.72 -13.62 1.68
C GLU A 121 12.82 -12.19 2.25
N PRO A 122 14.02 -11.75 2.67
CA PRO A 122 14.27 -10.37 3.09
C PRO A 122 13.93 -9.36 1.99
N ALA A 123 13.58 -8.13 2.40
CA ALA A 123 13.39 -7.02 1.48
C ALA A 123 14.63 -6.75 0.62
N ARG A 124 14.40 -6.52 -0.66
CA ARG A 124 15.42 -6.12 -1.62
C ARG A 124 15.15 -4.69 -2.04
N GLU A 125 15.98 -3.77 -1.55
CA GLU A 125 15.95 -2.39 -2.03
C GLU A 125 16.44 -2.34 -3.47
N GLU A 126 15.70 -1.63 -4.32
CA GLU A 126 16.10 -1.40 -5.70
C GLU A 126 17.06 -0.20 -5.83
N HIS A 127 17.72 -0.13 -6.99
CA HIS A 127 18.44 1.07 -7.38
C HIS A 127 17.51 2.30 -7.40
N PRO A 128 18.03 3.50 -7.11
CA PRO A 128 17.25 4.73 -7.23
C PRO A 128 16.71 4.88 -8.66
N HIS A 129 15.43 5.22 -8.75
CA HIS A 129 14.78 5.54 -10.01
C HIS A 129 14.81 7.05 -10.17
N TYR A 130 15.58 7.53 -11.15
CA TYR A 130 15.77 8.95 -11.39
C TYR A 130 15.73 9.26 -12.88
N GLU A 131 14.91 10.24 -13.25
CA GLU A 131 14.81 10.68 -14.62
C GLU A 131 14.56 12.19 -14.72
N ARG A 132 15.26 12.83 -15.67
CA ARG A 132 15.12 14.25 -15.97
C ARG A 132 14.82 14.46 -17.45
N LEU A 133 13.72 15.13 -17.73
CA LEU A 133 13.34 15.55 -19.08
C LEU A 133 13.28 17.07 -19.17
N HIS A 134 13.94 17.65 -20.18
CA HIS A 134 13.94 19.09 -20.44
C HIS A 134 14.23 19.94 -19.18
N GLY A 135 15.19 19.49 -18.36
CA GLY A 135 15.60 20.18 -17.12
C GLY A 135 14.71 19.93 -15.89
N ARG A 136 13.61 19.19 -16.02
CA ARG A 136 12.68 18.88 -14.92
C ARG A 136 12.84 17.43 -14.45
N THR A 137 12.95 17.23 -13.15
CA THR A 137 12.87 15.88 -12.56
C THR A 137 11.46 15.35 -12.78
N VAL A 138 11.33 14.25 -13.52
CA VAL A 138 10.04 13.60 -13.80
C VAL A 138 9.85 12.33 -12.97
N GLU A 139 10.96 11.69 -12.58
CA GLU A 139 11.01 10.59 -11.62
C GLU A 139 12.18 10.81 -10.65
N ASP A 140 11.93 10.59 -9.36
CA ASP A 140 12.90 10.57 -8.27
C ASP A 140 12.28 9.80 -7.11
N TYR A 141 12.40 8.48 -7.16
CA TYR A 141 11.77 7.60 -6.17
C TYR A 141 12.64 6.39 -5.83
N ARG A 142 12.31 5.78 -4.70
CA ARG A 142 12.89 4.54 -4.20
C ARG A 142 11.80 3.52 -4.02
N ARG A 143 12.19 2.26 -4.05
CA ARG A 143 11.34 1.15 -3.65
C ARG A 143 12.14 -0.03 -3.13
N PHE A 144 11.46 -0.89 -2.41
CA PHE A 144 11.91 -2.24 -2.19
C PHE A 144 10.78 -3.21 -2.51
N ASP A 145 11.17 -4.41 -2.91
CA ASP A 145 10.26 -5.51 -3.20
C ASP A 145 10.52 -6.69 -2.27
N GLN A 146 9.47 -7.46 -2.00
CA GLN A 146 9.50 -8.69 -1.24
C GLN A 146 8.64 -9.76 -1.87
N ILE A 147 9.15 -10.99 -1.87
CA ILE A 147 8.36 -12.19 -2.13
C ILE A 147 7.86 -12.73 -0.79
N GLY A 148 6.62 -13.15 -0.80
CA GLY A 148 5.92 -13.63 0.38
C GLY A 148 4.82 -14.62 0.05
N VAL A 149 4.05 -14.92 1.08
CA VAL A 149 2.82 -15.67 0.99
C VAL A 149 1.69 -14.94 1.69
N ALA A 150 0.46 -15.16 1.24
CA ALA A 150 -0.73 -14.60 1.86
C ALA A 150 -1.66 -15.73 2.33
N SER A 151 -2.17 -15.60 3.55
CA SER A 151 -3.22 -16.45 4.12
C SER A 151 -4.36 -15.60 4.67
N GLY A 152 -5.59 -16.11 4.63
CA GLY A 152 -6.75 -15.37 5.10
C GLY A 152 -8.02 -15.73 4.35
N GLU A 153 -8.97 -14.81 4.40
CA GLU A 153 -10.29 -14.99 3.82
C GLU A 153 -10.88 -13.65 3.39
N LEU A 154 -11.45 -13.62 2.19
CA LEU A 154 -12.23 -12.49 1.68
C LEU A 154 -13.60 -12.94 1.19
N VAL A 155 -14.60 -12.08 1.34
CA VAL A 155 -15.88 -12.16 0.64
C VAL A 155 -15.84 -11.25 -0.57
N VAL A 156 -15.92 -11.82 -1.77
CA VAL A 156 -15.81 -11.13 -3.07
C VAL A 156 -17.09 -11.34 -3.88
N GLY A 157 -17.88 -10.29 -4.07
CA GLY A 157 -19.17 -10.37 -4.76
C GLY A 157 -20.12 -11.45 -4.21
N GLY A 158 -20.10 -11.65 -2.88
CA GLY A 158 -20.90 -12.66 -2.19
C GLY A 158 -20.26 -14.04 -2.06
N GLU A 159 -19.15 -14.31 -2.75
CA GLU A 159 -18.42 -15.58 -2.67
C GLU A 159 -17.31 -15.50 -1.61
N ARG A 160 -17.20 -16.53 -0.77
CA ARG A 160 -16.16 -16.65 0.25
C ARG A 160 -14.93 -17.33 -0.32
N ILE A 161 -13.82 -16.61 -0.37
CA ILE A 161 -12.53 -17.06 -0.87
C ILE A 161 -11.57 -17.20 0.30
N GLY A 162 -11.32 -18.44 0.72
CA GLY A 162 -10.24 -18.78 1.64
C GLY A 162 -8.94 -19.00 0.86
N PHE A 163 -7.83 -18.50 1.39
CA PHE A 163 -6.51 -18.72 0.83
C PHE A 163 -5.54 -19.09 1.95
N ASP A 164 -4.71 -20.08 1.67
CA ASP A 164 -3.65 -20.53 2.56
C ASP A 164 -2.34 -20.54 1.78
N ARG A 165 -1.40 -19.72 2.23
CA ARG A 165 -0.05 -19.57 1.70
C ARG A 165 0.01 -19.37 0.18
N TRP A 166 -0.91 -18.58 -0.37
CA TRP A 166 -0.87 -18.20 -1.79
C TRP A 166 0.38 -17.38 -2.08
N TRP A 167 1.01 -17.62 -3.24
CA TRP A 167 2.18 -16.84 -3.67
C TRP A 167 1.82 -15.37 -3.74
N SER A 168 2.69 -14.55 -3.19
CA SER A 168 2.45 -13.12 -3.06
C SER A 168 3.73 -12.31 -3.24
N CYS A 169 3.57 -11.07 -3.67
CA CYS A 169 4.61 -10.06 -3.65
C CYS A 169 4.10 -8.79 -2.96
N ARG A 170 5.04 -8.02 -2.42
CA ARG A 170 4.84 -6.74 -1.80
C ARG A 170 5.84 -5.74 -2.36
N ASP A 171 5.37 -4.55 -2.69
CA ASP A 171 6.18 -3.37 -3.02
C ASP A 171 5.88 -2.29 -1.98
N HIS A 172 6.92 -1.55 -1.61
CA HIS A 172 6.77 -0.28 -0.92
C HIS A 172 7.65 0.75 -1.63
N SER A 173 7.00 1.75 -2.22
CA SER A 173 7.63 2.76 -3.04
C SER A 173 7.32 4.17 -2.53
N TRP A 174 8.30 5.06 -2.56
CA TRP A 174 8.14 6.45 -2.13
C TRP A 174 9.01 7.42 -2.94
N GLY A 175 8.47 8.61 -3.21
CA GLY A 175 9.13 9.64 -4.02
C GLY A 175 8.21 10.21 -5.09
N VAL A 176 8.78 10.72 -6.16
CA VAL A 176 8.07 11.32 -7.30
C VAL A 176 8.14 10.37 -8.49
N ARG A 177 7.00 10.09 -9.12
CA ARG A 177 6.93 9.29 -10.35
C ARG A 177 6.15 10.07 -11.42
N ARG A 178 6.32 9.67 -12.69
CA ARG A 178 5.47 10.13 -13.78
C ARG A 178 4.00 9.77 -13.47
N GLY A 179 3.13 10.75 -13.69
CA GLY A 179 1.67 10.56 -13.72
C GLY A 179 1.20 10.10 -15.09
#